data_AF-A0A6G8BW29-F1
#
_entry.id   AF-A0A6G8BW29-F1
#
_cell.length_a   1.000
_cell.length_b   1.000
_cell.length_c   1.000
_cell.angle_alpha   90.00
_cell.angle_beta   90.00
_cell.angle_gamma   90.00
#
_symmetry.space_group_name_H-M   'P 1'
#
loop_
_entity.id
_entity.type
_entity.pdbx_description
1 polymer ?
#
loop_
_entity_poly.entity_id
_entity_poly.type
_entity_poly.pdbx_seq_one_letter_code
_entity_poly.pdbx_strand_id
1 'polypeptide(L)'
;MSAQAQQSIPLRDKGELLLARLIYGWERLRNKPVLDYVEHPFRLVEIPAVTEAPPKPNTRAIPRIIWAFWTGPTQPDLIKRCFDNWRRMCPQFEIRILDEQSVLNYLGGIPAGLQEASAPKRADWVRAELLKRHGGIWLDASTILTTSLDWVIDTQARTQSDYVGFYLEQFTSDAAFPVIENWFMAAPPASPFIIDLQHEFTTRVVTGSNAQYLERLREEGIYDQLRQRIFSPEYLTMHLAIQYVMRKRGGYRLALARAEDGPFFYHVASGWSRGMLKVQLMMRPAAKTMSPMVKLRKPDRKRLDLYAQRRLVRPDSILGRYLGL
;
A
#
# COMPACT_ATOMS: atom_id res chain seq x y z
N MET A 1 10.26 -36.32 -23.79
CA MET A 1 11.28 -35.63 -22.97
C MET A 1 11.72 -34.39 -23.72
N SER A 2 11.10 -33.23 -23.46
CA SER A 2 11.52 -31.96 -24.08
C SER A 2 12.49 -31.26 -23.11
N ALA A 3 13.77 -31.19 -23.49
CA ALA A 3 14.75 -30.37 -22.81
C ALA A 3 14.31 -28.89 -22.89
N GLN A 4 13.90 -28.31 -21.77
CA GLN A 4 13.76 -26.86 -21.67
C GLN A 4 15.15 -26.26 -21.86
N ALA A 5 15.32 -25.51 -22.96
CA ALA A 5 16.51 -24.73 -23.23
C ALA A 5 16.80 -23.83 -22.04
N GLN A 6 17.89 -24.12 -21.34
CA GLN A 6 18.33 -23.37 -20.17
C GLN A 6 18.86 -22.02 -20.68
N GLN A 7 17.98 -21.01 -20.74
CA GLN A 7 18.37 -19.66 -21.14
C GLN A 7 19.58 -19.22 -20.32
N SER A 8 20.68 -18.93 -21.02
CA SER A 8 21.95 -18.57 -20.40
C SER A 8 21.80 -17.25 -19.65
N ILE A 9 21.97 -17.30 -18.33
CA ILE A 9 21.93 -16.12 -17.46
C ILE A 9 23.08 -15.17 -17.84
N PRO A 10 22.83 -13.86 -18.01
CA PRO A 10 23.89 -12.87 -18.25
C PRO A 10 25.02 -12.95 -17.20
N LEU A 11 26.27 -12.69 -17.59
CA LEU A 11 27.45 -12.72 -16.70
C LEU A 11 27.26 -11.87 -15.43
N ARG A 12 26.69 -10.68 -15.56
CA ARG A 12 26.33 -9.79 -14.43
C ARG A 12 25.44 -10.50 -13.40
N ASP A 13 24.45 -11.25 -13.87
CA ASP A 13 23.51 -11.95 -13.02
C ASP A 13 24.15 -13.17 -12.33
N LYS A 14 25.16 -13.80 -12.96
CA LYS A 14 25.97 -14.83 -12.32
C LYS A 14 26.77 -14.26 -11.14
N GLY A 15 27.41 -13.10 -11.32
CA GLY A 15 28.15 -12.42 -10.25
C GLY A 15 27.27 -12.02 -9.07
N GLU A 16 26.09 -11.43 -9.35
CA GLU A 16 25.12 -11.09 -8.30
C GLU A 16 24.63 -12.33 -7.53
N LEU A 17 24.32 -13.42 -8.23
CA LEU A 17 23.88 -14.66 -7.59
C LEU A 17 24.99 -15.33 -6.77
N LEU A 18 26.26 -15.24 -7.19
CA LEU A 18 27.39 -15.72 -6.41
C LEU A 18 27.51 -14.95 -5.09
N LEU A 19 27.48 -13.61 -5.16
CA LEU A 19 27.50 -12.77 -3.96
C LEU A 19 26.31 -13.06 -3.05
N ALA A 20 25.10 -13.20 -3.61
CA ALA A 20 23.90 -13.54 -2.85
C ALA A 20 24.02 -14.91 -2.14
N ARG A 21 24.69 -15.90 -2.75
CA ARG A 21 24.96 -17.20 -2.12
C ARG A 21 25.93 -17.10 -0.95
N LEU A 22 26.99 -16.31 -1.10
CA LEU A 22 27.95 -16.06 -0.01
C LEU A 22 27.26 -15.39 1.18
N ILE A 23 26.46 -14.34 0.91
CA ILE A 23 25.66 -13.66 1.94
C ILE A 23 24.66 -14.63 2.58
N TYR A 24 23.97 -15.44 1.77
CA TYR A 24 23.02 -16.44 2.27
C TYR A 24 23.68 -17.47 3.20
N GLY A 25 24.85 -18.00 2.82
CA GLY A 25 25.62 -18.91 3.67
C GLY A 25 26.05 -18.26 4.98
N TRP A 26 26.54 -17.03 4.92
CA TRP A 26 26.94 -16.25 6.09
C TRP A 26 25.77 -15.96 7.04
N GLU A 27 24.62 -15.50 6.53
CA GLU A 27 23.44 -15.22 7.33
C GLU A 27 22.84 -16.52 7.92
N ARG A 28 22.96 -17.65 7.22
CA ARG A 28 22.60 -18.96 7.78
C ARG A 28 23.48 -19.36 8.95
N LEU A 29 24.79 -19.14 8.87
CA LEU A 29 25.72 -19.41 9.97
C LEU A 29 25.46 -18.50 11.17
N ARG A 30 25.23 -17.20 10.92
CA ARG A 30 24.89 -16.24 11.99
C ARG A 30 23.56 -16.53 12.66
N ASN A 31 22.59 -17.04 11.90
CA ASN A 31 21.25 -17.40 12.35
C ASN A 31 20.56 -16.32 13.20
N LYS A 32 20.84 -15.04 12.95
CA LYS A 32 20.28 -13.91 13.69
C LYS A 32 18.93 -13.53 13.09
N PRO A 33 17.83 -13.53 13.86
CA PRO A 33 16.53 -13.13 13.35
C PRO A 33 16.52 -11.64 12.96
N VAL A 34 15.52 -11.25 12.17
CA VAL A 34 15.17 -9.84 11.98
C VAL A 34 14.75 -9.20 13.30
N LEU A 35 14.69 -7.86 13.35
CA LEU A 35 14.27 -7.15 14.56
C LEU A 35 12.84 -7.51 14.96
N ASP A 36 12.61 -7.68 16.27
CA ASP A 36 11.27 -7.80 16.81
C ASP A 36 10.51 -6.49 16.60
N TYR A 37 9.28 -6.65 16.15
CA TYR A 37 8.37 -5.54 15.95
C TYR A 37 7.95 -4.92 17.29
N VAL A 38 7.88 -3.59 17.31
CA VAL A 38 7.30 -2.81 18.42
C VAL A 38 5.97 -2.27 17.93
N GLU A 39 4.90 -2.58 18.66
CA GLU A 39 3.56 -2.14 18.28
C GLU A 39 3.39 -0.64 18.50
N HIS A 40 2.80 0.02 17.51
CA HIS A 40 2.44 1.43 17.57
C HIS A 40 0.95 1.61 17.27
N PRO A 41 0.16 2.21 18.19
CA PRO A 41 -1.27 2.30 18.01
C PRO A 41 -1.64 3.35 16.95
N PHE A 42 -2.76 3.11 16.28
CA PHE A 42 -3.43 4.11 15.46
C PHE A 42 -3.94 5.26 16.33
N ARG A 43 -3.61 6.48 15.93
CA ARG A 43 -4.05 7.72 16.57
C ARG A 43 -5.19 8.33 15.78
N LEU A 44 -6.17 8.88 16.47
CA LEU A 44 -7.22 9.66 15.84
C LEU A 44 -6.66 11.05 15.51
N VAL A 45 -6.78 11.44 14.25
CA VAL A 45 -6.49 12.76 13.72
C VAL A 45 -7.80 13.36 13.24
N GLU A 46 -8.22 14.44 13.88
CA GLU A 46 -9.43 15.17 13.50
C GLU A 46 -9.04 16.34 12.59
N ILE A 47 -9.54 16.32 11.37
CA ILE A 47 -9.37 17.42 10.43
C ILE A 47 -10.59 18.34 10.58
N PRO A 48 -10.42 19.58 11.08
CA PRO A 48 -11.55 20.49 11.30
C PRO A 48 -12.21 20.85 9.97
N ALA A 49 -13.53 21.04 9.97
CA ALA A 49 -14.23 21.56 8.81
C ALA A 49 -13.85 23.03 8.55
N VAL A 50 -14.08 23.54 7.33
CA VAL A 50 -13.94 24.98 7.03
C VAL A 50 -14.85 25.83 7.93
N THR A 51 -15.99 25.30 8.37
CA THR A 51 -16.91 25.96 9.30
C THR A 51 -16.49 25.80 10.77
N GLU A 52 -15.30 25.26 11.04
CA GLU A 52 -14.74 24.96 12.37
C GLU A 52 -15.57 24.01 13.25
N ALA A 53 -16.63 23.41 12.69
CA ALA A 53 -17.40 22.39 13.38
C ALA A 53 -16.56 21.11 13.56
N PRO A 54 -16.58 20.48 14.74
CA PRO A 54 -15.84 19.24 14.96
C PRO A 54 -16.41 18.11 14.10
N PRO A 55 -15.56 17.21 13.60
CA PRO A 55 -16.01 16.13 12.73
C PRO A 55 -16.81 15.08 13.52
N LYS A 56 -17.94 14.65 12.96
CA LYS A 56 -18.89 13.76 13.64
C LYS A 56 -18.41 12.30 13.63
N PRO A 57 -18.62 11.52 14.71
CA PRO A 57 -18.33 10.09 14.72
C PRO A 57 -19.05 9.32 13.60
N ASN A 58 -18.35 8.40 12.95
CA ASN A 58 -18.94 7.52 11.95
C ASN A 58 -19.35 6.19 12.59
N THR A 59 -20.66 5.94 12.67
CA THR A 59 -21.23 4.75 13.30
C THR A 59 -21.35 3.55 12.37
N ARG A 60 -21.10 3.72 11.06
CA ARG A 60 -21.09 2.61 10.10
C ARG A 60 -19.80 1.84 10.27
N ALA A 61 -19.90 0.50 10.27
CA ALA A 61 -18.73 -0.36 10.31
C ALA A 61 -18.06 -0.46 8.94
N ILE A 62 -16.74 -0.67 8.93
CA ILE A 62 -16.01 -1.09 7.72
C ILE A 62 -16.46 -2.52 7.35
N PRO A 63 -17.00 -2.76 6.14
CA PRO A 63 -17.31 -4.11 5.68
C PRO A 63 -16.04 -4.96 5.57
N ARG A 64 -16.15 -6.26 5.88
CA ARG A 64 -15.05 -7.23 5.80
C ARG A 64 -14.77 -7.64 4.36
N ILE A 65 -14.44 -6.67 3.52
CA ILE A 65 -14.13 -6.84 2.10
C ILE A 65 -12.73 -6.29 1.85
N ILE A 66 -11.85 -7.11 1.26
CA ILE A 66 -10.53 -6.70 0.80
C ILE A 66 -10.57 -6.55 -0.71
N TRP A 67 -10.28 -5.34 -1.18
CA TRP A 67 -10.24 -4.98 -2.60
C TRP A 67 -8.79 -4.92 -3.10
N ALA A 68 -8.56 -5.51 -4.27
CA ALA A 68 -7.35 -5.28 -5.05
C ALA A 68 -7.71 -5.15 -6.53
N PHE A 69 -6.88 -4.45 -7.29
CA PHE A 69 -7.04 -4.27 -8.73
C PHE A 69 -5.74 -4.60 -9.46
N TRP A 70 -5.83 -5.40 -10.51
CA TRP A 70 -4.68 -5.84 -11.30
C TRP A 70 -4.99 -5.81 -12.80
N THR A 71 -4.20 -5.05 -13.55
CA THR A 71 -4.42 -4.82 -15.01
C THR A 71 -3.39 -5.53 -15.90
N GLY A 72 -2.49 -6.33 -15.31
CA GLY A 72 -1.49 -7.07 -16.07
C GLY A 72 -2.02 -8.42 -16.59
N PRO A 73 -1.57 -8.89 -17.78
CA PRO A 73 -2.07 -10.13 -18.39
C PRO A 73 -1.75 -11.37 -17.54
N THR A 74 -0.67 -11.31 -16.77
CA THR A 74 -0.27 -12.38 -15.85
C THR A 74 0.19 -11.78 -14.53
N GLN A 75 -0.26 -12.38 -13.42
CA GLN A 75 0.24 -12.04 -12.08
C GLN A 75 1.59 -12.73 -11.84
N PRO A 76 2.65 -12.00 -11.42
CA PRO A 76 3.90 -12.59 -10.97
C PRO A 76 3.69 -13.56 -9.81
N ASP A 77 4.56 -14.55 -9.66
CA ASP A 77 4.43 -15.60 -8.63
C ASP A 77 4.40 -15.01 -7.21
N LEU A 78 5.26 -14.02 -6.93
CA LEU A 78 5.22 -13.28 -5.66
C LEU A 78 3.82 -12.69 -5.36
N ILE A 79 3.15 -12.15 -6.37
CA ILE A 79 1.83 -11.53 -6.20
C ILE A 79 0.75 -12.57 -5.93
N LYS A 80 0.77 -13.70 -6.65
CA LYS A 80 -0.12 -14.84 -6.37
C LYS A 80 0.03 -15.31 -4.93
N ARG A 81 1.28 -15.45 -4.47
CA ARG A 81 1.60 -15.84 -3.09
C ARG A 81 1.11 -14.82 -2.06
N CYS A 82 1.15 -13.52 -2.36
CA CYS A 82 0.53 -12.51 -1.50
C CYS A 82 -0.99 -12.74 -1.39
N PHE A 83 -1.69 -12.99 -2.50
CA PHE A 83 -3.13 -13.27 -2.45
C PHE A 83 -3.47 -14.55 -1.68
N ASP A 84 -2.68 -15.61 -1.84
CA ASP A 84 -2.85 -16.84 -1.06
C ASP A 84 -2.56 -16.62 0.42
N ASN A 85 -1.56 -15.80 0.73
CA ASN A 85 -1.28 -15.33 2.08
C ASN A 85 -2.49 -14.58 2.67
N TRP A 86 -3.13 -13.69 1.91
CA TRP A 86 -4.31 -12.96 2.40
C TRP A 86 -5.48 -13.89 2.71
N ARG A 87 -5.78 -14.84 1.81
CA ARG A 87 -6.84 -15.84 2.02
C ARG A 87 -6.62 -16.64 3.30
N ARG A 88 -5.37 -16.99 3.59
CA ARG A 88 -4.98 -17.72 4.81
C ARG A 88 -5.02 -16.85 6.07
N MET A 89 -4.61 -15.59 6.00
CA MET A 89 -4.59 -14.67 7.15
C MET A 89 -5.95 -14.08 7.47
N CYS A 90 -6.83 -13.94 6.48
CA CYS A 90 -8.13 -13.27 6.60
C CYS A 90 -9.28 -14.18 6.12
N PRO A 91 -9.49 -15.38 6.72
CA PRO A 91 -10.51 -16.33 6.25
C PRO A 91 -11.95 -15.81 6.40
N GLN A 92 -12.16 -14.81 7.25
CA GLN A 92 -13.46 -14.16 7.47
C GLN A 92 -13.71 -12.94 6.57
N PHE A 93 -12.76 -12.60 5.70
CA PHE A 93 -12.90 -11.48 4.77
C PHE A 93 -13.24 -12.00 3.37
N GLU A 94 -14.12 -11.29 2.69
CA GLU A 94 -14.32 -11.47 1.27
C GLU A 94 -13.17 -10.81 0.50
N ILE A 95 -12.42 -11.57 -0.28
CA ILE A 95 -11.26 -11.06 -1.03
C ILE A 95 -11.62 -10.93 -2.51
N ARG A 96 -11.69 -9.70 -3.00
CA ARG A 96 -12.05 -9.35 -4.38
C ARG A 96 -10.83 -8.81 -5.13
N ILE A 97 -10.21 -9.68 -5.92
CA ILE A 97 -9.09 -9.33 -6.81
C ILE A 97 -9.68 -9.08 -8.19
N LEU A 98 -9.77 -7.81 -8.55
CA LEU A 98 -10.47 -7.34 -9.74
C LEU A 98 -9.49 -7.01 -10.87
N ASP A 99 -9.99 -7.08 -12.09
CA ASP A 99 -9.35 -6.64 -13.32
C ASP A 99 -10.25 -5.63 -14.05
N GLU A 100 -9.84 -5.19 -15.24
CA GLU A 100 -10.57 -4.20 -16.04
C GLU A 100 -12.01 -4.59 -16.37
N GLN A 101 -12.33 -5.89 -16.39
CA GLN A 101 -13.67 -6.39 -16.72
C GLN A 101 -14.51 -6.59 -15.45
N SER A 102 -14.00 -7.37 -14.51
CA SER A 102 -14.70 -7.70 -13.26
C SER A 102 -14.93 -6.51 -12.35
N VAL A 103 -14.11 -5.45 -12.46
CA VAL A 103 -14.34 -4.20 -11.72
C VAL A 103 -15.66 -3.52 -12.12
N LEU A 104 -16.13 -3.70 -13.36
CA LEU A 104 -17.36 -3.11 -13.85
C LEU A 104 -18.62 -3.72 -13.22
N ASN A 105 -18.51 -4.88 -12.58
CA ASN A 105 -19.63 -5.45 -11.80
C ASN A 105 -19.91 -4.65 -10.51
N TYR A 106 -18.94 -3.84 -10.07
CA TYR A 106 -19.02 -3.05 -8.84
C TYR A 106 -19.12 -1.55 -9.11
N LEU A 107 -18.78 -1.13 -10.34
CA LEU A 107 -18.69 0.26 -10.77
C LEU A 107 -19.63 0.50 -11.96
N GLY A 108 -20.28 1.67 -12.02
CA GLY A 108 -21.14 2.03 -13.16
C GLY A 108 -20.39 2.37 -14.46
N GLY A 109 -19.09 2.06 -14.55
CA GLY A 109 -18.18 2.44 -15.61
C GLY A 109 -16.92 3.14 -15.09
N ILE A 110 -15.89 3.17 -15.93
CA ILE A 110 -14.66 3.93 -15.69
C ILE A 110 -14.72 5.21 -16.56
N PRO A 111 -14.46 6.40 -16.01
CA PRO A 111 -14.45 7.65 -16.76
C PRO A 111 -13.58 7.60 -18.02
N ALA A 112 -14.04 8.19 -19.11
CA ALA A 112 -13.32 8.23 -20.38
C ALA A 112 -11.89 8.81 -20.24
N GLY A 113 -11.71 9.83 -19.38
CA GLY A 113 -10.40 10.43 -19.08
C GLY A 113 -9.38 9.48 -18.42
N LEU A 114 -9.79 8.26 -18.05
CA LEU A 114 -8.91 7.21 -17.55
C LEU A 114 -8.59 6.13 -18.58
N GLN A 115 -9.22 6.12 -19.76
CA GLN A 115 -9.01 5.08 -20.78
C GLN A 115 -7.54 4.97 -21.21
N GLU A 116 -6.87 6.10 -21.40
CA GLU A 116 -5.45 6.17 -21.75
C GLU A 116 -4.53 6.45 -20.54
N ALA A 117 -5.10 6.49 -19.33
CA ALA A 117 -4.33 6.76 -18.13
C ALA A 117 -3.43 5.57 -17.78
N SER A 118 -2.31 5.88 -17.10
CA SER A 118 -1.42 4.86 -16.57
C SER A 118 -2.15 3.95 -15.58
N ALA A 119 -1.73 2.67 -15.51
CA ALA A 119 -2.31 1.71 -14.58
C ALA A 119 -2.36 2.19 -13.11
N PRO A 120 -1.33 2.89 -12.57
CA PRO A 120 -1.40 3.50 -11.24
C PRO A 120 -2.51 4.55 -11.10
N LYS A 121 -2.64 5.50 -12.05
CA LYS A 121 -3.67 6.55 -12.02
C LYS A 121 -5.08 5.94 -12.10
N ARG A 122 -5.24 4.88 -12.90
CA ARG A 122 -6.49 4.12 -12.96
C ARG A 122 -6.80 3.42 -11.64
N ALA A 123 -5.83 2.73 -11.06
CA ALA A 123 -5.98 2.07 -9.77
C ALA A 123 -6.30 3.07 -8.64
N ASP A 124 -5.75 4.28 -8.70
CA ASP A 124 -6.04 5.39 -7.79
C ASP A 124 -7.53 5.77 -7.85
N TRP A 125 -8.10 5.91 -9.06
CA TRP A 125 -9.53 6.18 -9.17
C TRP A 125 -10.40 5.00 -8.74
N VAL A 126 -10.07 3.79 -9.20
CA VAL A 126 -10.83 2.56 -8.88
C VAL A 126 -10.94 2.34 -7.38
N ARG A 127 -9.84 2.53 -6.62
CA ARG A 127 -9.90 2.33 -5.16
C ARG A 127 -10.79 3.34 -4.46
N ALA A 128 -10.71 4.62 -4.85
CA ALA A 128 -11.55 5.66 -4.26
C ALA A 128 -13.03 5.40 -4.59
N GLU A 129 -13.33 4.98 -5.82
CA GLU A 129 -14.71 4.69 -6.24
C GLU A 129 -15.29 3.45 -5.54
N LEU A 130 -14.51 2.37 -5.41
CA LEU A 130 -14.94 1.17 -4.70
C LEU A 130 -15.23 1.48 -3.24
N LEU A 131 -14.31 2.17 -2.55
CA LEU A 131 -14.49 2.53 -1.15
C LEU A 131 -15.66 3.51 -0.95
N LYS A 132 -15.87 4.45 -1.87
CA LYS A 132 -17.02 5.38 -1.82
C LYS A 132 -18.34 4.61 -1.83
N ARG A 133 -18.48 3.65 -2.74
CA ARG A 133 -19.72 2.89 -2.97
C ARG A 133 -19.95 1.81 -1.93
N HIS A 134 -18.90 1.06 -1.60
CA HIS A 134 -19.02 -0.22 -0.89
C HIS A 134 -18.31 -0.23 0.45
N GLY A 135 -17.47 0.76 0.76
CA GLY A 135 -16.52 0.69 1.87
C GLY A 135 -15.55 -0.47 1.74
N GLY A 136 -14.97 -0.88 2.86
CA GLY A 136 -14.07 -2.02 2.97
C GLY A 136 -12.62 -1.57 3.06
N ILE A 137 -11.71 -2.45 2.63
CA ILE A 137 -10.25 -2.26 2.73
C ILE A 137 -9.64 -2.41 1.35
N TRP A 138 -9.11 -1.33 0.77
CA TRP A 138 -8.18 -1.43 -0.35
C TRP A 138 -6.81 -1.88 0.15
N LEU A 139 -6.23 -2.85 -0.55
CA LEU A 139 -4.88 -3.33 -0.30
C LEU A 139 -4.11 -3.53 -1.60
N ASP A 140 -2.96 -2.90 -1.72
CA ASP A 140 -2.05 -3.15 -2.83
C ASP A 140 -1.56 -4.61 -2.83
N ALA A 141 -1.61 -5.24 -4.02
CA ALA A 141 -1.29 -6.66 -4.24
C ALA A 141 0.08 -7.12 -3.71
N SER A 142 1.06 -6.23 -3.61
CA SER A 142 2.41 -6.54 -3.10
C SER A 142 2.57 -6.33 -1.60
N THR A 143 1.57 -6.77 -0.82
CA THR A 143 1.57 -6.69 0.64
C THR A 143 1.53 -8.08 1.23
N ILE A 144 2.36 -8.33 2.25
CA ILE A 144 2.41 -9.59 2.99
C ILE A 144 1.73 -9.36 4.32
N LEU A 145 0.72 -10.16 4.66
CA LEU A 145 0.07 -10.15 5.97
C LEU A 145 0.73 -11.17 6.90
N THR A 146 0.98 -10.76 8.14
CA THR A 146 1.50 -11.64 9.21
C THR A 146 0.42 -11.97 10.26
N THR A 147 -0.67 -11.20 10.23
CA THR A 147 -1.89 -11.39 11.03
C THR A 147 -3.12 -10.99 10.22
N SER A 148 -4.31 -11.32 10.72
CA SER A 148 -5.59 -10.90 10.13
C SER A 148 -5.75 -9.38 10.14
N LEU A 149 -6.56 -8.83 9.22
CA LEU A 149 -6.93 -7.41 9.19
C LEU A 149 -8.05 -7.05 10.18
N ASP A 150 -8.38 -7.93 11.14
CA ASP A 150 -9.37 -7.65 12.20
C ASP A 150 -9.06 -6.36 12.96
N TRP A 151 -7.78 -6.07 13.20
CA TRP A 151 -7.34 -4.84 13.87
C TRP A 151 -7.82 -3.56 13.17
N VAL A 152 -8.10 -3.60 11.86
CA VAL A 152 -8.64 -2.47 11.09
C VAL A 152 -10.08 -2.18 11.52
N ILE A 153 -10.87 -3.25 11.67
CA ILE A 153 -12.27 -3.19 12.09
C ILE A 153 -12.33 -2.70 13.55
N ASP A 154 -11.50 -3.28 14.42
CA ASP A 154 -11.43 -2.90 15.83
C ASP A 154 -10.97 -1.44 16.00
N THR A 155 -10.00 -1.00 15.19
CA THR A 155 -9.53 0.38 15.19
C THR A 155 -10.63 1.36 14.77
N GLN A 156 -11.39 1.04 13.73
CA GLN A 156 -12.49 1.90 13.29
C GLN A 156 -13.62 1.92 14.31
N ALA A 157 -14.00 0.78 14.89
CA ALA A 157 -15.04 0.70 15.92
C ALA A 157 -14.67 1.53 17.17
N ARG A 158 -13.40 1.45 17.61
CA ARG A 158 -12.90 2.19 18.78
C ARG A 158 -12.80 3.69 18.54
N THR A 159 -12.41 4.12 17.34
CA THR A 159 -12.17 5.54 17.03
C THR A 159 -13.38 6.23 16.40
N GLN A 160 -14.35 5.44 15.91
CA GLN A 160 -15.49 5.87 15.11
C GLN A 160 -15.04 6.76 13.95
N SER A 161 -13.97 6.35 13.27
CA SER A 161 -13.33 7.11 12.20
C SER A 161 -14.01 6.92 10.84
N ASP A 162 -13.85 7.91 9.98
CA ASP A 162 -14.23 7.87 8.55
C ASP A 162 -13.23 7.09 7.71
N TYR A 163 -12.02 6.91 8.25
CA TYR A 163 -10.91 6.30 7.56
C TYR A 163 -9.95 5.64 8.55
N VAL A 164 -9.38 4.51 8.15
CA VAL A 164 -8.21 3.89 8.80
C VAL A 164 -7.13 3.74 7.74
N GLY A 165 -5.92 4.21 8.02
CA GLY A 165 -4.81 4.03 7.09
C GLY A 165 -3.48 4.54 7.60
N PHE A 166 -2.49 4.53 6.72
CA PHE A 166 -1.12 4.90 7.09
C PHE A 166 -0.75 6.27 6.50
N TYR A 167 0.22 6.94 7.13
CA TYR A 167 0.85 8.13 6.57
C TYR A 167 2.38 7.96 6.53
N LEU A 168 3.04 8.72 5.66
CA LEU A 168 4.50 8.78 5.57
C LEU A 168 5.03 9.98 6.36
N GLU A 169 5.78 9.71 7.42
CA GLU A 169 6.43 10.74 8.22
C GLU A 169 7.48 11.49 7.40
N GLN A 170 8.26 10.78 6.59
CA GLN A 170 9.28 11.41 5.74
C GLN A 170 8.70 12.42 4.73
N PHE A 171 7.42 12.29 4.35
CA PHE A 171 6.74 13.22 3.44
C PHE A 171 5.98 14.33 4.18
N THR A 172 5.73 14.13 5.48
CA THR A 172 4.96 15.04 6.31
C THR A 172 5.86 16.11 6.90
N SER A 173 5.57 17.37 6.58
CA SER A 173 6.15 18.55 7.24
C SER A 173 5.14 19.26 8.14
N ASP A 174 3.84 19.05 7.91
CA ASP A 174 2.75 19.61 8.68
C ASP A 174 1.94 18.46 9.30
N ALA A 175 2.14 18.24 10.60
CA ALA A 175 1.52 17.14 11.35
C ALA A 175 -0.01 17.26 11.46
N ALA A 176 -0.58 18.45 11.26
CA ALA A 176 -2.04 18.62 11.21
C ALA A 176 -2.65 18.01 9.94
N PHE A 177 -1.84 17.84 8.88
CA PHE A 177 -2.27 17.30 7.60
C PHE A 177 -1.28 16.24 7.11
N PRO A 178 -1.19 15.09 7.80
CA PRO A 178 -0.21 14.05 7.47
C PRO A 178 -0.36 13.56 6.03
N VAL A 179 0.75 13.22 5.38
CA VAL A 179 0.74 12.70 4.01
C VAL A 179 0.32 11.24 4.02
N ILE A 180 -0.99 11.01 3.84
CA ILE A 180 -1.63 9.69 3.86
C ILE A 180 -1.22 8.88 2.63
N GLU A 181 -0.87 7.62 2.86
CA GLU A 181 -0.60 6.61 1.85
C GLU A 181 -1.90 6.07 1.25
N ASN A 182 -1.87 5.83 -0.06
CA ASN A 182 -3.04 5.34 -0.80
C ASN A 182 -2.94 3.86 -1.22
N TRP A 183 -1.88 3.15 -0.82
CA TRP A 183 -1.73 1.70 -1.07
C TRP A 183 -2.48 0.83 -0.05
N PHE A 184 -2.90 1.42 1.07
CA PHE A 184 -3.81 0.84 2.05
C PHE A 184 -4.82 1.91 2.43
N MET A 185 -6.10 1.62 2.22
CA MET A 185 -7.18 2.56 2.51
C MET A 185 -8.38 1.78 3.04
N ALA A 186 -8.82 2.06 4.26
CA ALA A 186 -9.98 1.40 4.83
C ALA A 186 -11.03 2.42 5.26
N ALA A 187 -12.28 2.21 4.90
CA ALA A 187 -13.35 3.17 5.18
C ALA A 187 -14.72 2.50 5.29
N PRO A 188 -15.62 3.02 6.15
CA PRO A 188 -17.03 2.69 6.08
C PRO A 188 -17.62 3.14 4.74
N PRO A 189 -18.70 2.50 4.26
CA PRO A 189 -19.42 2.99 3.09
C PRO A 189 -19.93 4.41 3.33
N ALA A 190 -19.93 5.23 2.28
CA ALA A 190 -20.31 6.65 2.34
C ALA A 190 -19.50 7.49 3.37
N SER A 191 -18.24 7.13 3.60
CA SER A 191 -17.28 7.96 4.35
C SER A 191 -17.16 9.36 3.71
N PRO A 192 -17.41 10.47 4.45
CA PRO A 192 -17.27 11.83 3.95
C PRO A 192 -15.91 12.10 3.31
N PHE A 193 -14.84 11.64 3.96
CA PHE A 193 -13.47 11.75 3.45
C PHE A 193 -13.30 11.08 2.09
N ILE A 194 -13.82 9.85 1.93
CA ILE A 194 -13.70 9.12 0.66
C ILE A 194 -14.60 9.73 -0.43
N ILE A 195 -15.80 10.21 -0.07
CA ILE A 195 -16.69 10.91 -1.00
C ILE A 195 -15.99 12.14 -1.58
N ASP A 196 -15.42 12.97 -0.70
CA ASP A 196 -14.74 14.20 -1.09
C ASP A 196 -13.47 13.92 -1.89
N LEU A 197 -12.67 12.94 -1.47
CA LEU A 197 -11.49 12.50 -2.21
C LEU A 197 -11.84 12.00 -3.61
N GLN A 198 -12.85 11.13 -3.72
CA GLN A 198 -13.28 10.59 -5.01
C GLN A 198 -13.81 11.70 -5.92
N HIS A 199 -14.56 12.65 -5.36
CA HIS A 199 -15.07 13.80 -6.10
C HIS A 199 -13.90 14.65 -6.62
N GLU A 200 -12.97 15.07 -5.76
CA GLU A 200 -11.77 15.83 -6.14
C GLU A 200 -10.97 15.13 -7.23
N PHE A 201 -10.70 13.83 -7.04
CA PHE A 201 -9.93 13.05 -8.01
C PHE A 201 -10.65 12.97 -9.36
N THR A 202 -11.97 12.78 -9.35
CA THR A 202 -12.76 12.68 -10.59
C THR A 202 -12.90 14.01 -11.30
N THR A 203 -13.22 15.09 -10.59
CA THR A 203 -13.56 16.38 -11.22
C THR A 203 -12.34 17.22 -11.53
N ARG A 204 -11.22 17.02 -10.82
CA ARG A 204 -9.99 17.79 -11.04
C ARG A 204 -8.84 16.93 -11.53
N VAL A 205 -8.59 15.74 -10.99
CA VAL A 205 -7.42 14.94 -11.42
C VAL A 205 -7.68 14.19 -12.74
N VAL A 206 -8.89 13.68 -12.96
CA VAL A 206 -9.25 12.89 -14.15
C VAL A 206 -9.63 13.75 -15.36
N THR A 207 -10.21 14.94 -15.15
CA THR A 207 -10.65 15.85 -16.23
C THR A 207 -9.50 16.50 -17.01
N GLY A 208 -8.25 16.18 -16.69
CA GLY A 208 -7.06 16.61 -17.41
C GLY A 208 -5.84 15.73 -17.15
N SER A 209 -4.69 16.17 -17.66
CA SER A 209 -3.40 15.54 -17.38
C SER A 209 -2.95 15.83 -15.94
N ASN A 210 -2.02 15.03 -15.43
CA ASN A 210 -1.43 15.29 -14.12
C ASN A 210 -0.73 16.64 -14.09
N ALA A 211 -0.08 17.05 -15.19
CA ALA A 211 0.56 18.36 -15.30
C ALA A 211 -0.46 19.51 -15.19
N GLN A 212 -1.61 19.41 -15.87
CA GLN A 212 -2.68 20.41 -15.79
C GLN A 212 -3.31 20.49 -14.39
N TYR A 213 -3.35 19.38 -13.65
CA TYR A 213 -3.76 19.42 -12.25
C TYR A 213 -2.74 20.21 -11.40
N LEU A 214 -1.44 19.95 -11.57
CA LEU A 214 -0.40 20.69 -10.83
C LEU A 214 -0.39 22.18 -11.17
N GLU A 215 -0.53 22.54 -12.45
CA GLU A 215 -0.62 23.94 -12.90
C GLU A 215 -1.75 24.67 -12.18
N ARG A 216 -2.97 24.11 -12.17
CA ARG A 216 -4.10 24.71 -11.44
C ARG A 216 -3.83 24.89 -9.95
N LEU A 217 -3.18 23.92 -9.30
CA LEU A 217 -2.80 24.05 -7.89
C LEU A 217 -1.79 25.19 -7.67
N ARG A 218 -0.92 25.49 -8.65
CA ARG A 218 0.03 26.62 -8.59
C ARG A 218 -0.67 27.94 -8.83
N GLU A 219 -1.58 28.01 -9.82
CA GLU A 219 -2.40 29.19 -10.09
C GLU A 219 -3.27 29.57 -8.88
N GLU A 220 -3.79 28.57 -8.15
CA GLU A 220 -4.53 28.76 -6.91
C GLU A 220 -3.63 29.14 -5.70
N GLY A 221 -2.30 29.12 -5.87
CA GLY A 221 -1.34 29.47 -4.81
C GLY A 221 -1.25 28.47 -3.66
N ILE A 222 -1.75 27.24 -3.84
CA ILE A 222 -1.83 26.22 -2.76
C ILE A 222 -0.84 25.07 -2.94
N TYR A 223 -0.24 24.94 -4.13
CA TYR A 223 0.61 23.80 -4.49
C TYR A 223 1.70 23.48 -3.46
N ASP A 224 2.46 24.45 -2.99
CA ASP A 224 3.57 24.21 -2.06
C ASP A 224 3.08 23.70 -0.69
N GLN A 225 1.94 24.21 -0.22
CA GLN A 225 1.31 23.75 1.01
C GLN A 225 0.82 22.29 0.88
N LEU A 226 0.23 21.93 -0.26
CA LEU A 226 -0.25 20.56 -0.50
C LEU A 226 0.90 19.58 -0.71
N ARG A 227 1.95 20.02 -1.40
CA ARG A 227 3.08 19.17 -1.78
C ARG A 227 3.85 18.68 -0.55
N GLN A 228 4.04 19.53 0.47
CA GLN A 228 4.92 19.22 1.59
C GLN A 228 6.27 18.66 1.09
N ARG A 229 6.68 17.47 1.54
CA ARG A 229 7.89 16.77 1.06
C ARG A 229 7.58 15.62 0.11
N ILE A 230 6.41 15.59 -0.53
CA ILE A 230 6.05 14.58 -1.53
C ILE A 230 7.02 14.67 -2.72
N PHE A 231 7.74 13.59 -2.99
CA PHE A 231 8.60 13.46 -4.16
C PHE A 231 7.78 13.04 -5.39
N SER A 232 8.12 13.56 -6.57
CA SER A 232 7.40 13.28 -7.84
C SER A 232 5.87 13.49 -7.77
N PRO A 233 5.39 14.69 -7.41
CA PRO A 233 3.96 14.99 -7.33
C PRO A 233 3.19 14.76 -8.64
N GLU A 234 3.87 14.81 -9.79
CA GLU A 234 3.32 14.47 -11.10
C GLU A 234 2.90 13.00 -11.22
N TYR A 235 3.52 12.11 -10.45
CA TYR A 235 3.15 10.70 -10.35
C TYR A 235 2.22 10.43 -9.15
N LEU A 236 2.33 11.22 -8.08
CA LEU A 236 1.61 11.06 -6.81
C LEU A 236 0.40 12.00 -6.66
N THR A 237 -0.35 12.25 -7.74
CA THR A 237 -1.48 13.19 -7.74
C THR A 237 -2.58 12.83 -6.74
N MET A 238 -2.78 11.55 -6.41
CA MET A 238 -3.70 11.15 -5.34
C MET A 238 -3.29 11.71 -3.97
N HIS A 239 -1.99 11.79 -3.66
CA HIS A 239 -1.53 12.35 -2.39
C HIS A 239 -1.84 13.85 -2.31
N LEU A 240 -1.72 14.57 -3.43
CA LEU A 240 -2.12 15.98 -3.51
C LEU A 240 -3.63 16.16 -3.41
N ALA A 241 -4.42 15.26 -4.02
CA ALA A 241 -5.88 15.28 -3.88
C ALA A 241 -6.31 15.04 -2.43
N ILE A 242 -5.68 14.09 -1.73
CA ILE A 242 -5.90 13.87 -0.29
C ILE A 242 -5.55 15.12 0.51
N GLN A 243 -4.39 15.73 0.25
CA GLN A 243 -3.98 16.98 0.90
C GLN A 243 -4.95 18.13 0.63
N TYR A 244 -5.44 18.24 -0.61
CA TYR A 244 -6.43 19.24 -0.99
C TYR A 244 -7.72 19.07 -0.18
N VAL A 245 -8.31 17.87 -0.15
CA VAL A 245 -9.59 17.67 0.54
C VAL A 245 -9.47 17.83 2.05
N MET A 246 -8.36 17.42 2.67
CA MET A 246 -8.14 17.66 4.09
C MET A 246 -8.05 19.15 4.41
N ARG A 247 -7.35 19.94 3.58
CA ARG A 247 -7.13 21.38 3.85
C ARG A 247 -8.28 22.28 3.40
N LYS A 248 -9.04 21.91 2.37
CA LYS A 248 -10.07 22.76 1.76
C LYS A 248 -11.50 22.37 2.09
N ARG A 249 -11.73 21.16 2.58
CA ARG A 249 -13.07 20.69 2.98
C ARG A 249 -13.08 20.35 4.47
N GLY A 250 -12.17 19.46 4.87
CA GLY A 250 -12.04 19.01 6.25
C GLY A 250 -13.31 18.37 6.80
N GLY A 251 -13.45 18.31 8.12
CA GLY A 251 -14.58 17.66 8.77
C GLY A 251 -14.46 16.14 8.81
N TYR A 252 -13.24 15.62 8.97
CA TYR A 252 -12.96 14.19 8.93
C TYR A 252 -12.36 13.66 10.23
N ARG A 253 -12.70 12.41 10.56
CA ARG A 253 -12.05 11.62 11.62
C ARG A 253 -11.17 10.56 10.97
N LEU A 254 -9.85 10.68 11.10
CA LEU A 254 -8.90 9.78 10.45
C LEU A 254 -8.12 9.00 11.51
N ALA A 255 -8.25 7.68 11.56
CA ALA A 255 -7.40 6.84 12.40
C ALA A 255 -6.13 6.51 11.62
N LEU A 256 -5.00 7.10 12.01
CA LEU A 256 -3.74 7.04 11.27
C LEU A 256 -2.62 6.44 12.11
N ALA A 257 -1.77 5.66 11.44
CA ALA A 257 -0.49 5.19 11.96
C ALA A 257 0.65 5.51 10.99
N ARG A 258 1.86 5.66 11.52
CA ARG A 258 3.05 5.92 10.70
C ARG A 258 3.43 4.64 9.94
N ALA A 259 3.56 4.70 8.62
CA ALA A 259 3.88 3.52 7.79
C ALA A 259 5.27 2.94 8.14
N GLU A 260 6.21 3.81 8.47
CA GLU A 260 7.58 3.50 8.90
C GLU A 260 7.63 2.65 10.20
N ASP A 261 6.58 2.73 11.03
CA ASP A 261 6.44 1.98 12.28
C ASP A 261 5.61 0.70 12.12
N GLY A 262 5.35 0.25 10.90
CA GLY A 262 4.61 -0.98 10.67
C GLY A 262 4.91 -1.57 9.30
N PRO A 263 4.09 -1.31 8.27
CA PRO A 263 4.28 -1.84 6.91
C PRO A 263 5.69 -1.67 6.33
N PHE A 264 6.42 -0.62 6.72
CA PHE A 264 7.79 -0.32 6.32
C PHE A 264 8.83 -0.51 7.44
N PHE A 265 8.48 -1.16 8.56
CA PHE A 265 9.37 -1.39 9.69
C PHE A 265 10.71 -2.04 9.26
N TYR A 266 10.65 -3.10 8.45
CA TYR A 266 11.86 -3.76 7.94
C TYR A 266 12.60 -2.95 6.86
N HIS A 267 11.94 -2.00 6.21
CA HIS A 267 12.59 -1.04 5.31
C HIS A 267 13.42 -0.06 6.12
N VAL A 268 12.87 0.50 7.20
CA VAL A 268 13.60 1.38 8.13
C VAL A 268 14.77 0.65 8.76
N ALA A 269 14.56 -0.57 9.26
CA ALA A 269 15.63 -1.42 9.81
C ALA A 269 16.73 -1.74 8.79
N SER A 270 16.43 -1.65 7.49
CA SER A 270 17.39 -1.84 6.39
C SER A 270 18.05 -0.54 5.93
N GLY A 271 17.77 0.60 6.58
CA GLY A 271 18.19 1.92 6.09
C GLY A 271 17.68 2.19 4.67
N TRP A 272 16.49 1.68 4.34
CA TRP A 272 15.88 1.70 3.00
C TRP A 272 16.70 1.04 1.88
N SER A 273 17.78 0.30 2.22
CA SER A 273 18.60 -0.42 1.25
C SER A 273 17.87 -1.66 0.73
N ARG A 274 17.69 -1.72 -0.60
CA ARG A 274 17.06 -2.86 -1.28
C ARG A 274 17.80 -4.18 -1.05
N GLY A 275 19.12 -4.14 -0.97
CA GLY A 275 19.95 -5.33 -0.72
C GLY A 275 19.74 -5.85 0.70
N MET A 276 19.82 -4.95 1.69
CA MET A 276 19.60 -5.33 3.08
C MET A 276 18.16 -5.75 3.36
N LEU A 277 17.18 -5.13 2.71
CA LEU A 277 15.79 -5.55 2.80
C LEU A 277 15.63 -6.99 2.30
N LYS A 278 16.24 -7.37 1.18
CA LYS A 278 16.23 -8.78 0.71
C LYS A 278 16.86 -9.73 1.73
N VAL A 279 17.97 -9.33 2.35
CA VAL A 279 18.61 -10.12 3.41
C VAL A 279 17.63 -10.33 4.57
N GLN A 280 16.97 -9.27 5.05
CA GLN A 280 15.98 -9.38 6.13
C GLN A 280 14.79 -10.26 5.75
N LEU A 281 14.23 -10.08 4.55
CA LEU A 281 13.01 -10.77 4.13
C LEU A 281 13.24 -12.26 3.81
N MET A 282 14.43 -12.62 3.28
CA MET A 282 14.69 -13.94 2.69
C MET A 282 15.73 -14.77 3.44
N MET A 283 16.73 -14.13 4.03
CA MET A 283 17.97 -14.79 4.47
C MET A 283 18.15 -14.83 5.98
N ARG A 284 17.32 -14.09 6.73
CA ARG A 284 17.27 -14.12 8.20
C ARG A 284 15.98 -14.81 8.67
N PRO A 285 16.01 -15.54 9.80
CA PRO A 285 14.79 -15.99 10.45
C PRO A 285 13.84 -14.82 10.73
N ALA A 286 12.54 -15.06 10.56
CA ALA A 286 11.52 -14.13 11.01
C ALA A 286 11.54 -14.01 12.54
N ALA A 287 11.24 -12.80 13.02
CA ALA A 287 11.20 -12.48 14.44
C ALA A 287 10.08 -13.23 15.18
N LYS A 288 10.09 -13.14 16.51
CA LYS A 288 9.02 -13.67 17.36
C LYS A 288 7.79 -12.78 17.23
N THR A 289 8.00 -11.46 17.34
CA THR A 289 6.95 -10.46 17.12
C THR A 289 7.14 -9.83 15.74
N MET A 290 6.13 -9.97 14.88
CA MET A 290 6.15 -9.47 13.51
C MET A 290 5.29 -8.22 13.36
N SER A 291 5.69 -7.32 12.46
CA SER A 291 4.78 -6.24 12.05
C SER A 291 3.53 -6.84 11.39
N PRO A 292 2.31 -6.32 11.64
CA PRO A 292 1.05 -6.88 11.13
C PRO A 292 1.04 -7.12 9.61
N MET A 293 1.80 -6.32 8.88
CA MET A 293 2.03 -6.49 7.46
C MET A 293 3.40 -5.97 7.03
N VAL A 294 3.82 -6.35 5.82
CA VAL A 294 5.01 -5.83 5.14
C VAL A 294 4.64 -5.40 3.73
N LYS A 295 4.80 -4.11 3.41
CA LYS A 295 4.51 -3.55 2.09
C LYS A 295 5.75 -3.57 1.21
N LEU A 296 5.70 -4.30 0.10
CA LEU A 296 6.78 -4.28 -0.89
C LEU A 296 6.49 -3.22 -1.97
N ARG A 297 7.42 -2.29 -2.18
CA ARG A 297 7.36 -1.31 -3.27
C ARG A 297 7.82 -1.96 -4.59
N LYS A 298 7.56 -1.29 -5.72
CA LYS A 298 8.00 -1.79 -7.04
C LYS A 298 9.51 -2.13 -7.09
N PRO A 299 10.44 -1.31 -6.56
CA PRO A 299 11.86 -1.64 -6.57
C PRO A 299 12.23 -2.82 -5.66
N ASP A 300 11.49 -3.03 -4.57
CA ASP A 300 11.79 -4.05 -3.56
C ASP A 300 11.57 -5.47 -4.11
N ARG A 301 10.58 -5.62 -5.01
CA ARG A 301 10.21 -6.89 -5.63
C ARG A 301 11.17 -7.37 -6.72
N LYS A 302 12.04 -6.47 -7.22
CA LYS A 302 12.90 -6.77 -8.37
C LYS A 302 13.84 -7.94 -8.03
N ARG A 303 13.76 -9.02 -8.81
CA ARG A 303 14.54 -10.26 -8.68
C ARG A 303 14.21 -11.15 -7.47
N LEU A 304 13.15 -10.87 -6.70
CA LEU A 304 12.76 -11.78 -5.61
C LEU A 304 12.43 -13.19 -6.14
N ASP A 305 11.68 -13.28 -7.23
CA ASP A 305 11.33 -14.56 -7.87
C ASP A 305 12.59 -15.31 -8.33
N LEU A 306 13.57 -14.62 -8.93
CA LEU A 306 14.84 -15.22 -9.32
C LEU A 306 15.58 -15.80 -8.11
N TYR A 307 15.62 -15.09 -6.99
CA TYR A 307 16.31 -15.54 -5.77
C TYR A 307 15.58 -16.74 -5.15
N ALA A 308 14.25 -16.73 -5.15
CA ALA A 308 13.42 -17.86 -4.72
C ALA A 308 13.67 -19.11 -5.59
N GLN A 309 13.64 -18.98 -6.92
CA GLN A 309 13.95 -20.06 -7.86
C GLN A 309 15.35 -20.66 -7.65
N ARG A 310 16.27 -19.88 -7.09
CA ARG A 310 17.65 -20.29 -6.75
C ARG A 310 17.81 -20.83 -5.33
N ARG A 311 16.69 -21.04 -4.61
CA ARG A 311 16.66 -21.54 -3.22
C ARG A 311 17.48 -20.67 -2.26
N LEU A 312 17.43 -19.35 -2.48
CA LEU A 312 18.06 -18.34 -1.61
C LEU A 312 17.06 -17.73 -0.61
N VAL A 313 16.02 -18.49 -0.27
CA VAL A 313 15.02 -18.15 0.74
C VAL A 313 15.10 -19.20 1.84
N ARG A 314 15.18 -18.77 3.09
CA ARG A 314 15.05 -19.68 4.23
C ARG A 314 13.58 -19.97 4.49
N PRO A 315 13.20 -21.23 4.79
CA PRO A 315 11.82 -21.57 5.16
C PRO A 315 11.30 -20.80 6.38
N ASP A 316 12.18 -20.47 7.33
CA ASP A 316 11.85 -19.73 8.56
C ASP A 316 12.00 -18.21 8.43
N SER A 317 12.36 -17.69 7.26
CA SER A 317 12.39 -16.24 6.97
C SER A 317 10.99 -15.66 6.83
N ILE A 318 10.88 -14.33 6.69
CA ILE A 318 9.59 -13.67 6.46
C ILE A 318 8.93 -14.20 5.19
N LEU A 319 9.66 -14.25 4.06
CA LEU A 319 9.10 -14.75 2.81
C LEU A 319 8.84 -16.27 2.87
N GLY A 320 9.75 -17.05 3.48
CA GLY A 320 9.55 -18.49 3.61
C GLY A 320 8.30 -18.81 4.44
N ARG A 321 8.17 -18.20 5.62
CA ARG A 321 7.07 -18.43 6.56
C ARG A 321 5.72 -17.95 6.03
N TYR A 322 5.66 -16.76 5.43
CA TYR A 322 4.37 -16.14 5.09
C TYR A 322 3.96 -16.34 3.63
N LEU A 323 4.90 -16.57 2.71
CA LEU A 323 4.62 -16.78 1.28
C LEU A 323 4.91 -18.21 0.79
N GLY A 324 5.40 -19.11 1.66
CA GLY A 324 5.67 -20.51 1.32
C GLY A 324 6.79 -20.67 0.28
N LEU A 325 7.83 -19.84 0.40
CA LEU A 325 8.96 -19.75 -0.53
C LEU A 325 10.19 -20.56 -0.07
#